data_AF-A0A7Y5K924-F1
#
_entry.id   AF-A0A7Y5K924-F1
#
_cell.length_a   1.000
_cell.length_b   1.000
_cell.length_c   1.000
_cell.angle_alpha   90.00
_cell.angle_beta   90.00
_cell.angle_gamma   90.00
#
_symmetry.space_group_name_H-M   'P 1'
#
loop_
_entity.id
_entity.type
_entity.pdbx_description
1 polymer ?
#
loop_
_entity_poly.entity_id
_entity_poly.type
_entity_poly.pdbx_seq_one_letter_code
_entity_poly.pdbx_strand_id
1 'polypeptide(L)'
;MSFPTLIQGPAIVTHNGNTYRSKGDITVKHSRDTFDVETALHGKIDTRLKSQKFEISFQPDGALAGLGGLFPWIAGTAIGDSIFTGSALPLVIQGRDGKKLTFARAGLSKMPAIRLKATDTLFGDMAFTALAPPTVDLDDADAWHAVAANAFSDTTFDETKVKTARYLAAYGAAAPYDAIASLDGFEIEVAMETQNIEVDSYGLVDVILKSLQATAKFIPYGLTVEEITAMIALHDEDAILPGDSLAKADTDLVISAADVFTATLHKAGVRSSDLAWGVGKPRAGELAFSSRRSWTAGTANPLITLTIPA
;
A
#
# COMPACT_ATOMS: atom_id res chain seq x y z
N MET A 1 9.00 45.53 10.19
CA MET A 1 9.12 44.13 9.73
C MET A 1 8.61 43.25 10.84
N SER A 2 7.54 42.49 10.63
CA SER A 2 7.14 41.45 11.57
C SER A 2 8.17 40.32 11.49
N PHE A 3 8.57 39.79 12.65
CA PHE A 3 9.38 38.57 12.65
C PHE A 3 8.53 37.42 12.07
N PRO A 4 9.08 36.60 11.16
CA PRO A 4 8.35 35.46 10.62
C PRO A 4 8.08 34.45 11.73
N THR A 5 6.83 33.98 11.81
CA THR A 5 6.44 32.90 12.73
C THR A 5 6.70 31.56 12.08
N LEU A 6 7.37 30.67 12.80
CA LEU A 6 7.56 29.28 12.39
C LEU A 6 6.23 28.52 12.55
N ILE A 7 5.72 27.93 11.47
CA ILE A 7 4.52 27.10 11.50
C ILE A 7 4.95 25.64 11.64
N GLN A 8 4.54 25.00 12.73
CA GLN A 8 4.82 23.60 13.06
C GLN A 8 3.62 22.98 13.78
N GLY A 9 3.41 21.69 13.59
CA GLY A 9 2.41 20.93 14.34
C GLY A 9 2.00 19.64 13.64
N PRO A 10 1.46 18.67 14.39
CA PRO A 10 0.89 17.46 13.81
C PRO A 10 -0.42 17.78 13.07
N ALA A 11 -0.80 16.89 12.16
CA ALA A 11 -2.05 16.97 11.41
C ALA A 11 -2.71 15.58 11.33
N ILE A 12 -4.00 15.58 10.98
CA ILE A 12 -4.73 14.37 10.58
C ILE A 12 -5.09 14.47 9.10
N VAL A 13 -5.23 13.32 8.45
CA VAL A 13 -5.66 13.23 7.05
C VAL A 13 -7.04 12.62 7.01
N THR A 14 -7.99 13.22 6.29
CA THR A 14 -9.30 12.61 6.05
C THR A 14 -9.57 12.46 4.56
N HIS A 15 -10.02 11.28 4.15
CA HIS A 15 -10.40 10.97 2.76
C HIS A 15 -11.54 9.95 2.74
N ASN A 16 -12.56 10.23 1.92
CA ASN A 16 -13.75 9.38 1.76
C ASN A 16 -14.41 8.96 3.10
N GLY A 17 -14.53 9.90 4.05
CA GLY A 17 -15.09 9.64 5.38
C GLY A 17 -14.16 8.91 6.36
N ASN A 18 -13.00 8.40 5.92
CA ASN A 18 -12.00 7.80 6.79
C ASN A 18 -11.08 8.88 7.35
N THR A 19 -10.70 8.73 8.62
CA THR A 19 -9.71 9.59 9.29
C THR A 19 -8.46 8.78 9.59
N TYR A 20 -7.34 9.27 9.10
CA TYR A 20 -6.01 8.69 9.29
C TYR A 20 -5.19 9.60 10.19
N ARG A 21 -4.60 9.00 11.22
CA ARG A 21 -3.61 9.65 12.08
C ARG A 21 -2.24 9.12 11.71
N SER A 22 -1.24 9.99 11.69
CA SER A 22 0.11 9.61 11.30
C SER A 22 0.98 9.29 12.52
N LYS A 23 1.82 8.25 12.40
CA LYS A 23 2.89 7.92 13.36
C LYS A 23 4.06 8.92 13.28
N GLY A 24 4.23 9.57 12.13
CA GLY A 24 5.27 10.54 11.85
C GLY A 24 4.75 11.70 11.00
N ASP A 25 5.64 12.27 10.19
CA ASP A 25 5.33 13.45 9.38
C ASP A 25 4.40 13.13 8.21
N ILE A 26 3.51 14.07 7.90
CA ILE A 26 2.73 14.06 6.65
C ILE A 26 3.46 14.95 5.66
N THR A 27 3.89 14.37 4.55
CA THR A 27 4.62 15.09 3.51
C THR A 27 3.70 15.37 2.33
N VAL A 28 3.71 16.61 1.86
CA VAL A 28 3.04 17.02 0.61
C VAL A 28 4.11 17.40 -0.39
N LYS A 29 4.24 16.61 -1.46
CA LYS A 29 5.20 16.83 -2.53
C LYS A 29 4.49 17.30 -3.79
N HIS A 30 4.92 18.42 -4.34
CA HIS A 30 4.51 18.88 -5.65
C HIS A 30 5.55 18.44 -6.69
N SER A 31 5.10 17.78 -7.76
CA SER A 31 5.95 17.39 -8.88
C SER A 31 5.43 17.96 -10.19
N ARG A 32 6.35 18.46 -11.02
CA ARG A 32 6.09 18.98 -12.36
C ARG A 32 6.89 18.16 -13.37
N ASP A 33 6.20 17.63 -14.36
CA ASP A 33 6.84 17.06 -15.53
C ASP A 33 6.98 18.16 -16.58
N THR A 34 8.11 18.19 -17.26
CA THR A 34 8.45 19.24 -18.23
C THR A 34 8.99 18.64 -19.52
N PHE A 35 8.90 19.39 -20.61
CA PHE A 35 9.54 19.05 -21.88
C PHE A 35 10.44 20.18 -22.35
N ASP A 36 11.49 19.83 -23.10
CA ASP A 36 12.43 20.79 -23.63
C ASP A 36 12.06 21.21 -25.05
N VAL A 37 12.14 22.51 -25.32
CA VAL A 37 12.05 23.06 -26.67
C VAL A 37 13.47 23.23 -27.18
N GLU A 38 13.83 22.50 -28.23
CA GLU A 38 15.17 22.51 -28.80
C GLU A 38 15.17 22.82 -30.29
N THR A 39 16.29 23.37 -30.76
CA THR A 39 16.57 23.52 -32.20
C THR A 39 17.96 22.99 -32.51
N ALA A 40 18.13 22.44 -33.70
CA ALA A 40 19.43 21.91 -34.12
C ALA A 40 20.54 22.98 -34.14
N LEU A 41 20.20 24.27 -34.31
CA LEU A 41 21.17 25.35 -34.40
C LEU A 41 21.61 25.89 -33.03
N HIS A 42 20.72 25.89 -32.03
CA HIS A 42 20.96 26.54 -30.74
C HIS A 42 20.85 25.59 -29.54
N GLY A 43 20.57 24.31 -29.77
CA GLY A 43 20.33 23.33 -28.70
C GLY A 43 19.03 23.61 -27.96
N LYS A 44 19.03 23.32 -26.66
CA LYS A 44 17.91 23.55 -25.73
C LYS A 44 17.66 25.06 -25.53
N ILE A 45 16.47 25.51 -25.91
CA ILE A 45 16.03 26.91 -25.82
C ILE A 45 15.27 27.17 -24.53
N ASP A 46 14.36 26.26 -24.16
CA ASP A 46 13.39 26.47 -23.08
C ASP A 46 12.95 25.13 -22.48
N THR A 47 12.42 25.17 -21.26
CA THR A 47 11.79 24.03 -20.59
C THR A 47 10.37 24.43 -20.20
N ARG A 48 9.38 23.72 -20.75
CA ARG A 48 7.96 24.03 -20.59
C ARG A 48 7.25 22.98 -19.74
N LEU A 49 6.21 23.42 -19.02
CA LEU A 49 5.39 22.54 -18.21
C LEU A 49 4.61 21.57 -19.11
N LYS A 50 4.66 20.28 -18.77
CA LYS A 50 3.89 19.22 -19.41
C LYS A 50 2.70 18.80 -18.55
N SER A 51 2.94 18.54 -17.27
CA SER A 51 1.92 18.15 -16.31
C SER A 51 2.40 18.42 -14.88
N GLN A 52 1.48 18.39 -13.92
CA GLN A 52 1.86 18.44 -12.50
C GLN A 52 0.88 17.65 -11.63
N LYS A 53 1.35 17.20 -10.47
CA LYS A 53 0.58 16.42 -9.50
C LYS A 53 1.08 16.68 -8.09
N PHE A 54 0.22 16.39 -7.11
CA PHE A 54 0.58 16.37 -5.70
C PHE A 54 0.60 14.94 -5.19
N GLU A 55 1.59 14.62 -4.37
CA GLU A 55 1.72 13.35 -3.65
C GLU A 55 1.72 13.63 -2.15
N ILE A 56 0.79 13.01 -1.44
CA ILE A 56 0.65 13.13 0.01
C ILE A 56 1.05 11.78 0.60
N SER A 57 2.13 11.74 1.39
CA SER A 57 2.66 10.50 1.98
C SER A 57 2.76 10.59 3.50
N PHE A 58 2.43 9.50 4.17
CA PHE A 58 2.52 9.35 5.62
C PHE A 58 2.45 7.87 6.03
N GLN A 59 2.83 7.59 7.28
CA GLN A 59 2.63 6.27 7.90
C GLN A 59 1.44 6.33 8.86
N PRO A 60 0.38 5.51 8.68
CA PRO A 60 -0.72 5.42 9.64
C PRO A 60 -0.25 5.01 11.05
N ASP A 61 -1.01 5.41 12.07
CA ASP A 61 -0.77 5.11 13.49
C ASP A 61 -0.87 3.61 13.85
N GLY A 62 -1.38 2.77 12.94
CA GLY A 62 -1.55 1.34 13.16
C GLY A 62 -2.92 0.96 13.74
N ALA A 63 -3.88 1.89 13.84
CA ALA A 63 -5.20 1.58 14.34
C ALA A 63 -5.96 0.61 13.41
N LEU A 64 -6.44 -0.50 13.98
CA LEU A 64 -7.29 -1.49 13.32
C LEU A 64 -8.73 -0.97 13.16
N ALA A 65 -8.89 0.03 12.30
CA ALA A 65 -10.16 0.62 11.92
C ALA A 65 -10.12 1.04 10.44
N GLY A 66 -11.28 1.02 9.77
CA GLY A 66 -11.38 1.58 8.41
C GLY A 66 -10.52 0.86 7.36
N LEU A 67 -10.35 -0.47 7.44
CA LEU A 67 -9.54 -1.24 6.49
C LEU A 67 -9.92 -1.00 5.01
N GLY A 68 -11.20 -0.73 4.73
CA GLY A 68 -11.66 -0.39 3.38
C GLY A 68 -11.08 0.93 2.83
N GLY A 69 -10.69 1.87 3.70
CA GLY A 69 -9.99 3.09 3.29
C GLY A 69 -8.49 2.88 3.07
N LEU A 70 -7.86 1.99 3.85
CA LEU A 70 -6.44 1.64 3.72
C LEU A 70 -6.18 0.71 2.54
N PHE A 71 -7.12 -0.19 2.25
CA PHE A 71 -7.04 -1.20 1.20
C PHE A 71 -8.30 -1.20 0.32
N PRO A 72 -8.61 -0.11 -0.39
CA PRO A 72 -9.82 -0.03 -1.21
C PRO A 72 -9.80 -1.01 -2.40
N TRP A 73 -8.61 -1.43 -2.83
CA TRP A 73 -8.40 -2.23 -4.04
C TRP A 73 -8.21 -3.73 -3.80
N ILE A 74 -8.50 -4.25 -2.61
CA ILE A 74 -8.35 -5.70 -2.35
C ILE A 74 -9.63 -6.50 -2.60
N ALA A 75 -10.80 -5.85 -2.58
CA ALA A 75 -12.10 -6.48 -2.76
C ALA A 75 -12.63 -6.30 -4.20
N GLY A 76 -12.51 -7.33 -5.04
CA GLY A 76 -13.24 -7.41 -6.32
C GLY A 76 -12.81 -6.41 -7.42
N THR A 77 -11.57 -5.96 -7.40
CA THR A 77 -11.08 -4.82 -8.20
C THR A 77 -11.11 -5.03 -9.71
N ALA A 78 -11.71 -4.07 -10.42
CA ALA A 78 -11.60 -3.96 -11.87
C ALA A 78 -10.31 -3.19 -12.24
N ILE A 79 -9.35 -3.94 -12.79
CA ILE A 79 -8.16 -3.34 -13.41
C ILE A 79 -8.61 -2.39 -14.53
N GLY A 80 -8.04 -1.19 -14.58
CA GLY A 80 -8.43 -0.11 -15.49
C GLY A 80 -9.24 0.99 -14.84
N ASP A 81 -9.75 0.79 -13.62
CA ASP A 81 -10.50 1.83 -12.90
C ASP A 81 -9.60 3.01 -12.48
N SER A 82 -10.17 4.20 -12.49
CA SER A 82 -9.52 5.42 -11.97
C SER A 82 -9.34 5.34 -10.46
N ILE A 83 -8.13 5.69 -9.97
CA ILE A 83 -7.86 5.71 -8.53
C ILE A 83 -8.64 6.79 -7.79
N PHE A 84 -9.19 7.76 -8.52
CA PHE A 84 -9.98 8.87 -7.97
C PHE A 84 -11.44 8.49 -7.77
N THR A 85 -11.86 7.32 -8.25
CA THR A 85 -13.26 6.86 -8.31
C THR A 85 -14.14 7.78 -9.18
N GLY A 86 -15.37 7.38 -9.51
CA GLY A 86 -16.26 8.17 -10.39
C GLY A 86 -16.70 9.52 -9.83
N SER A 87 -16.39 9.82 -8.55
CA SER A 87 -16.64 11.11 -7.89
C SER A 87 -15.33 11.73 -7.44
N ALA A 88 -15.15 13.04 -7.64
CA ALA A 88 -14.01 13.77 -7.08
C ALA A 88 -14.08 13.78 -5.54
N LEU A 89 -13.39 12.85 -4.90
CA LEU A 89 -13.35 12.73 -3.45
C LEU A 89 -12.21 13.59 -2.89
N PRO A 90 -12.52 14.52 -1.97
CA PRO A 90 -11.50 15.40 -1.43
C PRO A 90 -10.62 14.67 -0.40
N LEU A 91 -9.33 15.01 -0.39
CA LEU A 91 -8.41 14.71 0.70
C LEU A 91 -8.15 15.99 1.47
N VAL A 92 -8.30 15.90 2.79
CA VAL A 92 -8.15 17.04 3.69
C VAL A 92 -7.04 16.74 4.69
N ILE A 93 -6.10 17.66 4.82
CA ILE A 93 -5.10 17.65 5.89
C ILE A 93 -5.50 18.75 6.88
N GLN A 94 -5.77 18.37 8.12
CA GLN A 94 -6.16 19.29 9.19
C GLN A 94 -5.05 19.35 10.23
N GLY A 95 -4.35 20.48 10.27
CA GLY A 95 -3.29 20.74 11.22
C GLY A 95 -3.81 21.21 12.58
N ARG A 96 -3.05 20.90 13.63
CA ARG A 96 -3.33 21.38 14.99
C ARG A 96 -3.10 22.90 15.13
N ASP A 97 -2.39 23.50 14.18
CA ASP A 97 -2.19 24.94 14.03
C ASP A 97 -3.48 25.71 13.64
N GLY A 98 -4.58 25.00 13.41
CA GLY A 98 -5.85 25.59 13.04
C GLY A 98 -5.94 25.91 11.54
N LYS A 99 -5.09 25.28 10.72
CA LYS A 99 -5.14 25.36 9.26
C LYS A 99 -5.61 24.05 8.66
N LYS A 100 -6.35 24.16 7.57
CA LYS A 100 -6.84 23.05 6.78
C LYS A 100 -6.38 23.22 5.34
N LEU A 101 -5.76 22.19 4.79
CA LEU A 101 -5.38 22.07 3.38
C LEU A 101 -6.32 21.06 2.72
N THR A 102 -6.98 21.43 1.64
CA THR A 102 -7.94 20.56 0.94
C THR A 102 -7.53 20.37 -0.50
N PHE A 103 -7.37 19.12 -0.92
CA PHE A 103 -7.24 18.71 -2.31
C PHE A 103 -8.59 18.20 -2.80
N ALA A 104 -9.16 18.83 -3.82
CA ALA A 104 -10.52 18.53 -4.28
C ALA A 104 -10.69 17.11 -4.84
N ARG A 105 -9.64 16.56 -5.45
CA ARG A 105 -9.64 15.22 -6.05
C ARG A 105 -8.35 14.48 -5.68
N ALA A 106 -8.50 13.44 -4.86
CA ALA A 106 -7.39 12.59 -4.45
C ALA A 106 -7.76 11.10 -4.47
N GLY A 107 -6.78 10.27 -4.82
CA GLY A 107 -6.90 8.82 -4.89
C GLY A 107 -5.70 8.14 -4.24
N LEU A 108 -5.91 6.96 -3.66
CA LEU A 108 -4.84 6.20 -3.02
C LEU A 108 -3.90 5.65 -4.10
N SER A 109 -2.63 6.06 -4.09
CA SER A 109 -1.60 5.70 -5.06
C SER A 109 -0.56 4.71 -4.52
N LYS A 110 -0.52 4.50 -3.21
CA LYS A 110 0.23 3.42 -2.56
C LYS A 110 -0.51 2.94 -1.31
N MET A 111 -0.86 1.66 -1.27
CA MET A 111 -1.41 1.02 -0.07
C MET A 111 -0.30 0.74 0.95
N PRO A 112 -0.59 0.83 2.26
CA PRO A 112 0.40 0.53 3.29
C PRO A 112 0.77 -0.95 3.27
N ALA A 113 2.04 -1.26 3.48
CA ALA A 113 2.46 -2.62 3.79
C ALA A 113 1.87 -3.05 5.14
N ILE A 114 1.55 -4.34 5.29
CA ILE A 114 1.06 -4.93 6.53
C ILE A 114 2.25 -5.60 7.23
N ARG A 115 2.69 -5.01 8.33
CA ARG A 115 3.81 -5.47 9.17
C ARG A 115 3.25 -6.21 10.37
N LEU A 116 3.31 -7.53 10.31
CA LEU A 116 2.85 -8.44 11.36
C LEU A 116 4.01 -8.78 12.29
N LYS A 117 4.40 -7.79 13.10
CA LYS A 117 5.48 -7.87 14.09
C LYS A 117 4.91 -7.59 15.50
N ALA A 118 5.43 -8.28 16.51
CA ALA A 118 5.01 -8.05 17.90
C ALA A 118 5.50 -6.69 18.46
N THR A 119 6.52 -6.10 17.84
CA THR A 119 7.21 -4.89 18.30
C THR A 119 6.98 -3.65 17.43
N ASP A 120 6.18 -3.76 16.36
CA ASP A 120 5.87 -2.64 15.46
C ASP A 120 4.36 -2.53 15.23
N THR A 121 3.93 -1.36 14.81
CA THR A 121 2.55 -1.08 14.41
C THR A 121 2.24 -1.71 13.06
N LEU A 122 0.98 -2.08 12.84
CA LEU A 122 0.57 -2.93 11.72
C LEU A 122 0.83 -2.37 10.32
N PHE A 123 0.85 -1.05 10.15
CA PHE A 123 0.86 -0.42 8.83
C PHE A 123 2.18 0.31 8.54
N GLY A 124 2.69 0.09 7.33
CA GLY A 124 3.78 0.85 6.72
C GLY A 124 3.29 2.13 6.02
N ASP A 125 4.13 2.68 5.15
CA ASP A 125 3.85 3.97 4.50
C ASP A 125 2.78 3.85 3.42
N MET A 126 1.89 4.84 3.37
CA MET A 126 0.89 5.00 2.32
C MET A 126 1.07 6.33 1.59
N ALA A 127 0.54 6.40 0.37
CA ALA A 127 0.56 7.63 -0.43
C ALA A 127 -0.75 7.84 -1.18
N PHE A 128 -1.15 9.10 -1.29
CA PHE A 128 -2.23 9.57 -2.13
C PHE A 128 -1.69 10.45 -3.24
N THR A 129 -2.26 10.32 -4.43
CA THR A 129 -2.05 11.28 -5.52
C THR A 129 -3.25 12.20 -5.59
N ALA A 130 -3.01 13.50 -5.72
CA ALA A 130 -4.04 14.52 -5.91
C ALA A 130 -3.84 15.27 -7.22
N LEU A 131 -4.97 15.56 -7.88
CA LEU A 131 -5.07 16.32 -9.13
C LEU A 131 -6.09 17.45 -8.98
N ALA A 132 -6.04 18.40 -9.89
CA ALA A 132 -7.09 19.40 -10.02
C ALA A 132 -8.44 18.73 -10.38
N PRO A 133 -9.57 19.25 -9.88
CA PRO A 133 -10.88 18.76 -10.26
C PRO A 133 -11.15 19.08 -11.74
N PRO A 134 -11.83 18.20 -12.49
CA PRO A 134 -12.06 18.40 -13.92
C PRO A 134 -13.07 19.52 -14.23
N THR A 135 -13.72 20.08 -13.22
CA THR A 135 -14.77 21.10 -13.35
C THR A 135 -14.27 22.52 -13.14
N VAL A 136 -12.98 22.69 -12.81
CA VAL A 136 -12.38 23.99 -12.50
C VAL A 136 -11.21 24.20 -13.45
N ASP A 137 -11.08 25.42 -13.97
CA ASP A 137 -9.94 25.78 -14.81
C ASP A 137 -8.65 25.80 -13.98
N LEU A 138 -7.54 25.42 -14.60
CA LEU A 138 -6.27 25.23 -13.91
C LEU A 138 -5.62 26.54 -13.42
N ASP A 139 -6.14 27.68 -13.86
CA ASP A 139 -5.73 29.02 -13.45
C ASP A 139 -6.56 29.59 -12.29
N ASP A 140 -7.59 28.87 -11.82
CA ASP A 140 -8.31 29.21 -10.60
C ASP A 140 -7.38 29.12 -9.36
N ALA A 141 -7.56 30.06 -8.43
CA ALA A 141 -6.74 30.19 -7.23
C ALA A 141 -6.76 28.93 -6.34
N ASP A 142 -7.86 28.17 -6.35
CA ASP A 142 -8.05 26.96 -5.54
C ASP A 142 -8.04 25.66 -6.40
N ALA A 143 -7.63 25.73 -7.66
CA ALA A 143 -7.65 24.60 -8.59
C ALA A 143 -6.86 23.37 -8.08
N TRP A 144 -5.75 23.61 -7.38
CA TRP A 144 -4.85 22.53 -6.94
C TRP A 144 -5.01 22.19 -5.46
N HIS A 145 -5.19 23.20 -4.62
CA HIS A 145 -5.49 23.02 -3.20
C HIS A 145 -6.07 24.31 -2.63
N ALA A 146 -6.97 24.18 -1.65
CA ALA A 146 -7.51 25.30 -0.90
C ALA A 146 -6.95 25.31 0.53
N VAL A 147 -6.57 26.49 1.04
CA VAL A 147 -6.12 26.68 2.42
C VAL A 147 -7.16 27.49 3.20
N ALA A 148 -7.67 26.94 4.30
CA ALA A 148 -8.67 27.58 5.14
C ALA A 148 -8.26 27.59 6.62
N ALA A 149 -8.80 28.55 7.39
CA ALA A 149 -8.74 28.51 8.85
C ALA A 149 -9.81 27.55 9.38
N ASN A 150 -9.42 26.59 10.21
CA ASN A 150 -10.32 25.60 10.79
C ASN A 150 -9.77 25.10 12.12
N ALA A 151 -10.51 25.30 13.21
CA ALA A 151 -10.09 24.84 14.53
C ALA A 151 -9.99 23.31 14.56
N PHE A 152 -8.90 22.78 15.12
CA PHE A 152 -8.72 21.35 15.29
C PHE A 152 -9.71 20.79 16.32
N SER A 153 -10.46 19.75 15.96
CA SER A 153 -11.56 19.21 16.78
C SER A 153 -11.69 17.69 16.78
N ASP A 154 -10.67 16.94 16.37
CA ASP A 154 -10.73 15.48 16.37
C ASP A 154 -10.73 14.91 17.80
N THR A 155 -11.79 14.19 18.14
CA THR A 155 -11.96 13.45 19.41
C THR A 155 -12.14 11.96 19.19
N THR A 156 -11.92 11.45 17.97
CA THR A 156 -12.27 10.07 17.58
C THR A 156 -11.11 9.08 17.76
N PHE A 157 -10.04 9.48 18.45
CA PHE A 157 -8.89 8.60 18.69
C PHE A 157 -9.24 7.54 19.73
N ASP A 158 -9.00 6.28 19.39
CA ASP A 158 -9.23 5.13 20.26
C ASP A 158 -7.95 4.29 20.32
N GLU A 159 -7.25 4.37 21.45
CA GLU A 159 -6.00 3.64 21.69
C GLU A 159 -6.18 2.12 21.65
N THR A 160 -7.39 1.61 21.94
CA THR A 160 -7.68 0.17 21.95
C THR A 160 -7.63 -0.47 20.56
N LYS A 161 -7.65 0.36 19.51
CA LYS A 161 -7.53 -0.08 18.12
C LYS A 161 -6.09 -0.27 17.68
N VAL A 162 -5.11 0.30 18.37
CA VAL A 162 -3.68 0.11 18.06
C VAL A 162 -3.19 -1.16 18.77
N LYS A 163 -3.45 -2.32 18.16
CA LYS A 163 -3.08 -3.62 18.72
C LYS A 163 -1.76 -4.13 18.13
N THR A 164 -0.93 -4.75 18.97
CA THR A 164 0.23 -5.54 18.57
C THR A 164 0.07 -6.98 19.08
N ALA A 165 0.52 -7.96 18.30
CA ALA A 165 0.35 -9.37 18.65
C ALA A 165 1.48 -10.24 18.10
N ARG A 166 1.55 -11.47 18.59
CA ARG A 166 2.42 -12.52 18.04
C ARG A 166 1.66 -13.26 16.95
N TYR A 167 2.17 -13.18 15.73
CA TYR A 167 1.55 -13.80 14.56
C TYR A 167 2.19 -15.15 14.26
N LEU A 168 1.40 -16.06 13.71
CA LEU A 168 1.84 -17.33 13.15
C LEU A 168 1.29 -17.46 11.73
N ALA A 169 2.05 -18.09 10.84
CA ALA A 169 1.64 -18.38 9.47
C ALA A 169 1.23 -19.85 9.32
N ALA A 170 0.13 -20.10 8.63
CA ALA A 170 -0.31 -21.41 8.19
C ALA A 170 -0.30 -21.46 6.66
N TYR A 171 0.41 -22.43 6.07
CA TYR A 171 0.47 -22.70 4.64
C TYR A 171 -0.10 -24.09 4.38
N GLY A 172 -1.42 -24.16 4.21
CA GLY A 172 -2.18 -25.41 4.21
C GLY A 172 -2.55 -25.88 5.64
N ALA A 173 -3.05 -27.11 5.73
CA ALA A 173 -3.63 -27.67 6.97
C ALA A 173 -2.78 -28.79 7.61
N ALA A 174 -1.65 -29.16 7.00
CA ALA A 174 -0.81 -30.24 7.47
C ALA A 174 0.43 -29.71 8.21
N ALA A 175 0.75 -30.33 9.35
CA ALA A 175 2.03 -30.13 10.00
C ALA A 175 3.18 -30.51 9.04
N PRO A 176 4.30 -29.78 9.03
CA PRO A 176 4.69 -28.70 9.96
C PRO A 176 4.27 -27.28 9.50
N TYR A 177 3.45 -27.17 8.45
CA TYR A 177 3.12 -25.89 7.82
C TYR A 177 1.88 -25.22 8.40
N ASP A 178 1.23 -25.82 9.39
CA ASP A 178 0.04 -25.32 10.08
C ASP A 178 0.35 -24.22 11.11
N ALA A 179 1.60 -24.14 11.60
CA ALA A 179 2.03 -23.10 12.53
C ALA A 179 3.52 -22.74 12.37
N ILE A 180 3.82 -21.84 11.45
CA ILE A 180 5.16 -21.34 11.17
C ILE A 180 5.38 -20.03 11.95
N ALA A 181 6.38 -20.01 12.81
CA ALA A 181 6.86 -18.79 13.45
C ALA A 181 7.88 -18.07 12.55
N SER A 182 8.09 -16.78 12.77
CA SER A 182 9.12 -16.02 12.06
C SER A 182 10.10 -15.33 13.00
N LEU A 183 11.32 -15.13 12.52
CA LEU A 183 12.38 -14.49 13.30
C LEU A 183 12.18 -12.98 13.45
N ASP A 184 11.67 -12.32 12.42
CA ASP A 184 11.50 -10.86 12.34
C ASP A 184 10.06 -10.45 11.92
N GLY A 185 9.07 -11.26 12.31
CA GLY A 185 7.67 -11.06 11.91
C GLY A 185 7.41 -11.36 10.43
N PHE A 186 6.24 -10.95 9.97
CA PHE A 186 5.82 -11.13 8.58
C PHE A 186 5.55 -9.77 7.95
N GLU A 187 5.88 -9.63 6.67
CA GLU A 187 5.57 -8.44 5.90
C GLU A 187 4.72 -8.84 4.70
N ILE A 188 3.55 -8.23 4.55
CA ILE A 188 2.67 -8.42 3.39
C ILE A 188 2.58 -7.10 2.65
N GLU A 189 2.94 -7.12 1.37
CA GLU A 189 2.86 -5.97 0.49
C GLU A 189 1.83 -6.23 -0.60
N VAL A 190 0.89 -5.30 -0.76
CA VAL A 190 -0.01 -5.28 -1.90
C VAL A 190 0.52 -4.24 -2.89
N ALA A 191 1.40 -4.69 -3.77
CA ALA A 191 2.03 -3.87 -4.80
C ALA A 191 0.97 -3.42 -5.82
N MET A 192 0.80 -2.11 -5.89
CA MET A 192 -0.16 -1.44 -6.78
C MET A 192 0.61 -0.71 -7.87
N GLU A 193 0.35 -1.05 -9.13
CA GLU A 193 0.91 -0.34 -10.28
C GLU A 193 -0.17 0.57 -10.86
N THR A 194 0.12 1.86 -10.94
CA THR A 194 -0.77 2.86 -11.54
C THR A 194 -0.22 3.36 -12.87
N GLN A 195 -1.11 3.66 -13.81
CA GLN A 195 -0.75 4.28 -15.08
C GLN A 195 -1.35 5.68 -15.18
N ASN A 196 -0.50 6.64 -15.53
CA ASN A 196 -0.90 8.01 -15.83
C ASN A 196 -1.59 8.08 -17.20
N ILE A 197 -2.71 8.79 -17.27
CA ILE A 197 -3.42 9.12 -18.50
C ILE A 197 -3.21 10.60 -18.77
N GLU A 198 -2.45 10.90 -19.80
CA GLU A 198 -2.10 12.26 -20.22
C GLU A 198 -2.84 12.63 -21.50
N VAL A 199 -3.31 13.88 -21.57
CA VAL A 199 -3.87 14.50 -22.76
C VAL A 199 -3.03 15.73 -23.07
N ASP A 200 -2.55 15.87 -24.29
CA ASP A 200 -1.58 16.90 -24.68
C ASP A 200 -2.01 18.33 -24.27
N SER A 201 -3.30 18.65 -24.42
CA SER A 201 -3.83 19.97 -24.08
C SER A 201 -4.04 20.23 -22.59
N TYR A 202 -4.09 19.19 -21.75
CA TYR A 202 -4.45 19.29 -20.32
C TYR A 202 -3.40 18.67 -19.38
N GLY A 203 -2.36 18.03 -19.90
CA GLY A 203 -1.39 17.28 -19.12
C GLY A 203 -2.00 16.02 -18.51
N LEU A 204 -1.73 15.76 -17.23
CA LEU A 204 -2.20 14.57 -16.50
C LEU A 204 -3.67 14.72 -16.11
N VAL A 205 -4.55 13.93 -16.71
CA VAL A 205 -6.02 14.01 -16.52
C VAL A 205 -6.52 12.96 -15.53
N ASP A 206 -5.91 11.77 -15.56
CA ASP A 206 -6.32 10.65 -14.72
C ASP A 206 -5.17 9.71 -14.39
N VAL A 207 -5.38 8.89 -13.37
CA VAL A 207 -4.46 7.81 -12.98
C VAL A 207 -5.31 6.57 -12.77
N ILE A 208 -5.01 5.52 -13.53
CA ILE A 208 -5.75 4.26 -13.50
C ILE A 208 -4.95 3.15 -12.83
N LEU A 209 -5.63 2.19 -12.23
CA LEU A 209 -5.02 0.99 -11.69
C LEU A 209 -4.66 0.02 -12.82
N LYS A 210 -3.37 -0.25 -13.02
CA LYS A 210 -2.87 -1.13 -14.09
C LYS A 210 -2.67 -2.56 -13.62
N SER A 211 -2.09 -2.76 -12.44
CA SER A 211 -1.84 -4.11 -11.92
C SER A 211 -1.87 -4.13 -10.40
N LEU A 212 -2.15 -5.30 -9.84
CA LEU A 212 -2.17 -5.54 -8.41
C LEU A 212 -1.56 -6.90 -8.11
N GLN A 213 -0.60 -6.94 -7.20
CA GLN A 213 0.02 -8.18 -6.75
C GLN A 213 0.18 -8.16 -5.23
N ALA A 214 -0.29 -9.21 -4.55
CA ALA A 214 -0.04 -9.39 -3.13
C ALA A 214 1.13 -10.36 -2.93
N THR A 215 2.08 -9.96 -2.09
CA THR A 215 3.27 -10.74 -1.74
C THR A 215 3.46 -10.76 -0.24
N ALA A 216 3.99 -11.86 0.29
CA ALA A 216 4.33 -11.97 1.71
C ALA A 216 5.79 -12.43 1.86
N LYS A 217 6.50 -11.88 2.83
CA LYS A 217 7.91 -12.18 3.09
C LYS A 217 8.14 -12.40 4.58
N PHE A 218 8.92 -13.43 4.91
CA PHE A 218 9.35 -13.69 6.29
C PHE A 218 10.53 -14.67 6.33
N ILE A 219 11.26 -14.68 7.44
CA ILE A 219 12.28 -15.69 7.73
C ILE A 219 11.65 -16.73 8.67
N PRO A 220 11.42 -17.98 8.23
CA PRO A 220 10.78 -19.01 9.04
C PRO A 220 11.68 -19.44 10.21
N TYR A 221 11.06 -19.78 11.33
CA TYR A 221 11.70 -20.38 12.49
C TYR A 221 11.04 -21.73 12.80
N GLY A 222 11.86 -22.76 13.02
CA GLY A 222 11.39 -24.10 13.39
C GLY A 222 11.20 -25.08 12.24
N LEU A 223 11.43 -24.68 10.98
CA LEU A 223 11.43 -25.58 9.82
C LEU A 223 12.84 -26.11 9.51
N THR A 224 12.91 -27.37 9.09
CA THR A 224 14.11 -28.03 8.57
C THR A 224 14.38 -27.63 7.11
N VAL A 225 15.58 -27.92 6.60
CA VAL A 225 15.95 -27.60 5.21
C VAL A 225 15.15 -28.46 4.24
N GLU A 226 14.87 -29.69 4.62
CA GLU A 226 14.07 -30.66 3.89
C GLU A 226 12.62 -30.15 3.74
N GLU A 227 12.01 -29.67 4.83
CA GLU A 227 10.66 -29.09 4.81
C GLU A 227 10.61 -27.81 3.97
N ILE A 228 11.62 -26.94 4.05
CA ILE A 228 11.68 -25.73 3.20
C ILE A 228 11.81 -26.11 1.73
N THR A 229 12.66 -27.08 1.40
CA THR A 229 12.87 -27.51 0.00
C THR A 229 11.63 -28.18 -0.57
N ALA A 230 10.91 -28.96 0.24
CA ALA A 230 9.62 -29.54 -0.12
C ALA A 230 8.54 -28.45 -0.32
N MET A 231 8.54 -27.40 0.49
CA MET A 231 7.59 -26.29 0.36
C MET A 231 7.77 -25.52 -0.96
N ILE A 232 9.02 -25.38 -1.43
CA ILE A 232 9.36 -24.74 -2.72
C ILE A 232 9.05 -25.66 -3.91
N ALA A 233 8.86 -26.96 -3.66
CA ALA A 233 8.65 -27.96 -4.71
C ALA A 233 9.79 -27.95 -5.75
N LEU A 234 11.03 -28.04 -5.28
CA LEU A 234 12.22 -27.99 -6.15
C LEU A 234 12.50 -29.33 -6.87
N HIS A 235 12.13 -30.45 -6.26
CA HIS A 235 12.37 -31.80 -6.76
C HIS A 235 11.19 -32.74 -6.43
N ASP A 236 11.26 -33.97 -6.95
CA ASP A 236 10.24 -35.04 -6.84
C ASP A 236 8.97 -34.83 -7.69
N GLU A 237 7.94 -35.65 -7.45
CA GLU A 237 6.68 -35.68 -8.22
C GLU A 237 5.92 -34.34 -8.17
N ASP A 238 6.16 -33.55 -7.12
CA ASP A 238 5.57 -32.22 -6.94
C ASP A 238 6.39 -31.08 -7.56
N ALA A 239 7.51 -31.38 -8.24
CA ALA A 239 8.43 -30.35 -8.75
C ALA A 239 7.75 -29.37 -9.71
N ILE A 240 7.93 -28.07 -9.48
CA ILE A 240 7.41 -27.02 -10.36
C ILE A 240 8.36 -26.88 -11.55
N LEU A 241 7.90 -27.24 -12.75
CA LEU A 241 8.70 -27.20 -13.97
C LEU A 241 8.60 -25.84 -14.68
N PRO A 242 9.52 -25.51 -15.61
CA PRO A 242 9.42 -24.29 -16.39
C PRO A 242 8.10 -24.18 -17.14
N GLY A 243 7.32 -23.14 -16.83
CA GLY A 243 5.98 -22.90 -17.40
C GLY A 243 4.83 -23.24 -16.45
N ASP A 244 5.10 -23.94 -15.34
CA ASP A 244 4.11 -24.25 -14.33
C ASP A 244 3.83 -23.07 -13.40
N SER A 245 2.66 -23.11 -12.75
CA SER A 245 2.27 -22.09 -11.77
C SER A 245 2.99 -22.33 -10.44
N LEU A 246 3.58 -21.28 -9.87
CA LEU A 246 4.13 -21.32 -8.51
C LEU A 246 3.05 -21.51 -7.43
N ALA A 247 1.81 -21.13 -7.72
CA ALA A 247 0.70 -21.22 -6.79
C ALA A 247 0.08 -22.62 -6.81
N LYS A 248 0.04 -23.28 -5.65
CA LYS A 248 -0.73 -24.52 -5.48
C LYS A 248 -2.23 -24.19 -5.46
N ALA A 249 -3.02 -24.95 -6.22
CA ALA A 249 -4.39 -24.58 -6.58
C ALA A 249 -5.32 -24.32 -5.38
N ASP A 250 -5.05 -24.97 -4.24
CA ASP A 250 -5.88 -24.95 -3.03
C ASP A 250 -5.06 -24.67 -1.76
N THR A 251 -3.94 -23.94 -1.87
CA THR A 251 -3.11 -23.60 -0.71
C THR A 251 -3.05 -22.09 -0.50
N ASP A 252 -3.65 -21.66 0.60
CA ASP A 252 -3.60 -20.27 1.05
C ASP A 252 -2.52 -20.11 2.11
N LEU A 253 -1.93 -18.92 2.17
CA LEU A 253 -1.07 -18.52 3.27
C LEU A 253 -1.90 -17.65 4.23
N VAL A 254 -2.18 -18.17 5.42
CA VAL A 254 -2.95 -17.48 6.46
C VAL A 254 -2.00 -17.03 7.55
N ILE A 255 -1.86 -15.72 7.74
CA ILE A 255 -1.08 -15.17 8.86
C ILE A 255 -2.05 -14.56 9.85
N SER A 256 -2.06 -15.08 11.07
CA SER A 256 -3.05 -14.72 12.07
C SER A 256 -2.46 -14.59 13.47
N ALA A 257 -3.09 -13.72 14.25
CA ALA A 257 -3.00 -13.71 15.70
C ALA A 257 -4.43 -13.75 16.23
N ALA A 258 -4.71 -14.71 17.13
CA ALA A 258 -6.03 -14.90 17.72
C ALA A 258 -6.58 -13.57 18.27
N ASP A 259 -7.84 -13.28 17.96
CA ASP A 259 -8.60 -12.13 18.45
C ASP A 259 -8.01 -10.74 18.12
N VAL A 260 -7.06 -10.66 17.19
CA VAL A 260 -6.44 -9.39 16.79
C VAL A 260 -6.60 -9.11 15.30
N PHE A 261 -6.02 -9.95 14.43
CA PHE A 261 -5.98 -9.70 13.00
C PHE A 261 -5.62 -10.97 12.23
N THR A 262 -6.26 -11.16 11.08
CA THR A 262 -5.95 -12.25 10.15
C THR A 262 -5.81 -11.70 8.74
N ALA A 263 -4.69 -12.05 8.09
CA ALA A 263 -4.46 -11.81 6.67
C ALA A 263 -4.35 -13.15 5.94
N THR A 264 -5.22 -13.36 4.96
CA THR A 264 -5.22 -14.57 4.11
C THR A 264 -4.81 -14.19 2.71
N LEU A 265 -3.65 -14.66 2.28
CA LEU A 265 -3.15 -14.55 0.92
C LEU A 265 -3.61 -15.77 0.12
N HIS A 266 -4.50 -15.53 -0.86
CA HIS A 266 -5.17 -16.60 -1.60
C HIS A 266 -4.25 -17.22 -2.66
N LYS A 267 -4.25 -18.54 -2.76
CA LYS A 267 -3.45 -19.34 -3.71
C LYS A 267 -2.00 -18.88 -3.72
N ALA A 268 -1.38 -18.87 -2.55
CA ALA A 268 -0.02 -18.41 -2.37
C ALA A 268 0.96 -19.49 -2.88
N GLY A 269 2.03 -19.05 -3.53
CA GLY A 269 3.13 -19.91 -3.96
C GLY A 269 4.47 -19.34 -3.50
N VAL A 270 5.41 -20.21 -3.11
CA VAL A 270 6.77 -19.79 -2.75
C VAL A 270 7.54 -19.47 -4.03
N ARG A 271 8.02 -18.23 -4.13
CA ARG A 271 8.79 -17.71 -5.27
C ARG A 271 10.29 -17.89 -5.09
N SER A 272 10.76 -17.71 -3.86
CA SER A 272 12.20 -17.81 -3.55
C SER A 272 12.40 -18.19 -2.10
N SER A 273 13.54 -18.84 -1.87
CA SER A 273 14.10 -19.11 -0.55
C SER A 273 15.60 -18.95 -0.61
N ASP A 274 16.19 -18.45 0.46
CA ASP A 274 17.64 -18.45 0.63
C ASP A 274 18.08 -19.49 1.67
N LEU A 275 19.26 -20.09 1.47
CA LEU A 275 19.92 -20.92 2.46
C LEU A 275 21.31 -20.34 2.76
N ALA A 276 21.65 -20.23 4.05
CA ALA A 276 22.90 -19.64 4.49
C ALA A 276 23.70 -20.58 5.39
N TRP A 277 25.01 -20.66 5.13
CA TRP A 277 25.99 -21.35 5.99
C TRP A 277 26.93 -20.30 6.58
N GLY A 278 26.71 -19.93 7.84
CA GLY A 278 27.57 -18.96 8.54
C GLY A 278 27.32 -18.96 10.04
N VAL A 279 28.32 -18.55 10.82
CA VAL A 279 28.18 -18.38 12.27
C VAL A 279 27.28 -17.16 12.51
N GLY A 280 26.15 -17.37 13.20
CA GLY A 280 25.22 -16.30 13.59
C GLY A 280 24.08 -15.99 12.59
N LYS A 281 23.95 -16.73 11.48
CA LYS A 281 22.78 -16.64 10.59
C LYS A 281 21.92 -17.91 10.69
N PRO A 282 20.58 -17.79 10.70
CA PRO A 282 19.72 -18.96 10.58
C PRO A 282 19.99 -19.67 9.24
N ARG A 283 19.79 -20.99 9.24
CA ARG A 283 20.01 -21.82 8.03
C ARG A 283 19.03 -21.43 6.92
N ALA A 284 17.79 -21.18 7.28
CA ALA A 284 16.75 -20.63 6.42
C ALA A 284 16.87 -19.11 6.34
N GLY A 285 16.95 -18.57 5.12
CA GLY A 285 16.84 -17.15 4.83
C GLY A 285 15.39 -16.72 4.59
N GLU A 286 15.20 -15.64 3.85
CA GLU A 286 13.87 -15.09 3.57
C GLU A 286 13.09 -16.00 2.60
N LEU A 287 11.86 -16.34 2.96
CA LEU A 287 10.87 -16.92 2.07
C LEU A 287 10.01 -15.80 1.49
N ALA A 288 9.86 -15.78 0.16
CA ALA A 288 8.96 -14.85 -0.52
C ALA A 288 7.81 -15.61 -1.17
N PHE A 289 6.58 -15.21 -0.84
CA PHE A 289 5.35 -15.76 -1.38
C PHE A 289 4.69 -14.77 -2.34
N SER A 290 4.02 -15.28 -3.36
CA SER A 290 3.17 -14.50 -4.27
C SER A 290 1.79 -15.11 -4.38
N SER A 291 0.74 -14.28 -4.32
CA SER A 291 -0.65 -14.69 -4.56
C SER A 291 -0.92 -14.93 -6.05
N ARG A 292 -1.90 -15.78 -6.35
CA ARG A 292 -2.48 -15.92 -7.69
C ARG A 292 -3.95 -15.49 -7.71
N ARG A 293 -4.32 -14.67 -8.70
CA ARG A 293 -5.73 -14.33 -8.94
C ARG A 293 -6.50 -15.57 -9.41
N SER A 294 -7.69 -15.76 -8.86
CA SER A 294 -8.64 -16.79 -9.30
C SER A 294 -9.94 -16.16 -9.77
N TRP A 295 -10.79 -16.94 -10.43
CA TRP A 295 -12.07 -16.49 -10.97
C TRP A 295 -13.18 -17.47 -10.60
N THR A 296 -14.33 -16.93 -10.23
CA THR A 296 -15.56 -17.69 -10.03
C THR A 296 -16.62 -17.13 -10.99
N ALA A 297 -17.13 -17.96 -11.89
CA ALA A 297 -18.12 -17.56 -12.91
C ALA A 297 -17.74 -16.28 -13.69
N GLY A 298 -16.46 -16.11 -14.01
CA GLY A 298 -15.94 -14.94 -14.75
C GLY A 298 -15.66 -13.70 -13.89
N THR A 299 -16.00 -13.70 -12.61
CA THR A 299 -15.66 -12.63 -11.66
C THR A 299 -14.33 -12.90 -11.00
N ALA A 300 -13.44 -11.90 -10.95
CA ALA A 300 -12.15 -12.02 -10.28
C ALA A 300 -12.34 -12.09 -8.74
N ASN A 301 -11.75 -13.10 -8.13
CA ASN A 301 -11.70 -13.26 -6.68
C ASN A 301 -10.60 -12.36 -6.07
N PRO A 302 -10.72 -11.97 -4.79
CA PRO A 302 -9.71 -11.18 -4.11
C PRO A 302 -8.35 -11.90 -4.02
N LEU A 303 -7.25 -11.14 -4.08
CA LEU A 303 -5.89 -11.67 -3.90
C LEU A 303 -5.54 -11.87 -2.42
N ILE A 304 -6.13 -11.04 -1.56
CA ILE A 304 -5.92 -11.05 -0.12
C ILE A 304 -7.23 -10.72 0.60
N THR A 305 -7.46 -11.34 1.75
CA THR A 305 -8.56 -11.01 2.65
C THR A 305 -8.01 -10.62 4.01
N LEU A 306 -8.46 -9.47 4.52
CA LEU A 306 -8.06 -8.93 5.81
C LEU A 306 -9.28 -8.95 6.74
N THR A 307 -9.14 -9.57 7.91
CA THR A 307 -10.23 -9.72 8.87
C THR A 307 -9.79 -9.25 10.25
N ILE A 308 -10.66 -8.47 10.90
CA ILE A 308 -10.54 -8.12 12.32
C ILE A 308 -11.64 -8.92 13.03
N PRO A 309 -11.30 -9.87 13.92
CA PRO A 309 -12.29 -10.56 14.73
C PRO A 309 -13.06 -9.55 15.61
N ALA A 310 -14.35 -9.82 15.81
CA ALA A 310 -15.30 -8.94 16.50
C ALA A 310 -14.90 -8.64 17.94
#